data_AF-A0A939VT63-F1
#
_entry.id   AF-A0A939VT63-F1
#
_cell.length_a   1.000
_cell.length_b   1.000
_cell.length_c   1.000
_cell.angle_alpha   90.00
_cell.angle_beta   90.00
_cell.angle_gamma   90.00
#
_symmetry.space_group_name_H-M   'P 1'
#
loop_
_entity.id
_entity.type
_entity.pdbx_description
1 polymer ?
#
loop_
_entity_poly.entity_id
_entity_poly.type
_entity_poly.pdbx_seq_one_letter_code
_entity_poly.pdbx_strand_id
1 'polypeptide(L)'
;GYRLLYDVTLDAEKAIQEFMKGYYGPAEKPMSEFLKILREAVKNEKNSMKAFETARGYCKEAFMKKVWALLEEAYRLTPENSIYRNHVEDEMIAPLFVICQIQWNGWDTKKLAELYKKIRTRRIEHTVDQGKYKKLRYERLETDLTAFIKLDLKVPEKFKDKEVIMRGYPSLRQGPKYHSAAAFESDPEAAGGKALVTPGNGRYLTDREVLHNMNYKPNSTPLDFGVYDSETKKGIHFSFRNKRNTPATDEKYHWYKIGKFTLGRKSFVWGFFWLMKCDLQNCYRMDDAMGDINTYTIYVSAKFTGPAYVPGSKKKNEIYWDQVMLVREKED
;
A
#
# COMPACT_ATOMS: atom_id res chain seq x y z
N GLY A 1 0.52 -18.94 -27.17
CA GLY A 1 -0.62 -18.05 -27.46
C GLY A 1 -0.84 -17.97 -28.95
N TYR A 2 -0.31 -16.93 -29.61
CA TYR A 2 -0.53 -16.68 -31.04
C TYR A 2 -0.21 -17.85 -31.97
N ARG A 3 0.90 -18.57 -31.76
CA ARG A 3 1.23 -19.77 -32.56
C ARG A 3 0.14 -20.85 -32.50
N LEU A 4 -0.44 -21.08 -31.32
CA LEU A 4 -1.51 -22.07 -31.13
C LEU A 4 -2.86 -21.61 -31.70
N LEU A 5 -3.06 -20.30 -31.91
CA LEU A 5 -4.24 -19.79 -32.62
C LEU A 5 -4.13 -20.02 -34.13
N TYR A 6 -2.91 -20.06 -34.65
CA TYR A 6 -2.63 -20.35 -36.06
C TYR A 6 -2.63 -21.86 -36.34
N ASP A 7 -2.04 -22.65 -35.43
CA ASP A 7 -2.01 -24.10 -35.50
C ASP A 7 -2.23 -24.72 -34.11
N VAL A 8 -3.43 -25.25 -33.91
CA VAL A 8 -3.87 -25.88 -32.65
C VAL A 8 -3.22 -27.25 -32.41
N THR A 9 -2.54 -27.82 -33.41
CA THR A 9 -1.90 -29.15 -33.29
C THR A 9 -0.47 -29.08 -32.74
N LEU A 10 0.10 -27.88 -32.62
CA LEU A 10 1.43 -27.69 -32.07
C LEU A 10 1.53 -28.18 -30.61
N ASP A 11 2.65 -28.83 -30.29
CA ASP A 11 3.02 -29.12 -28.91
C ASP A 11 3.28 -27.80 -28.17
N ALA A 12 2.38 -27.49 -27.24
CA ALA A 12 2.44 -26.26 -26.46
C ALA A 12 3.74 -26.17 -25.63
N GLU A 13 4.15 -27.27 -24.98
CA GLU A 13 5.33 -27.26 -24.09
C GLU A 13 6.62 -27.10 -24.89
N LYS A 14 6.72 -27.73 -26.07
CA LYS A 14 7.84 -27.46 -26.99
C LYS A 14 7.86 -26.01 -27.44
N ALA A 15 6.70 -25.45 -27.81
CA ALA A 15 6.61 -24.04 -28.22
C ALA A 15 6.97 -23.07 -27.08
N ILE A 16 6.64 -23.42 -25.83
CA ILE A 16 7.04 -22.66 -24.64
C ILE A 16 8.56 -22.73 -24.46
N GLN A 17 9.18 -23.91 -24.55
CA GLN A 17 10.64 -24.05 -24.43
C GLN A 17 11.38 -23.24 -25.50
N GLU A 18 10.95 -23.33 -26.76
CA GLU A 18 11.49 -22.51 -27.86
C GLU A 18 11.37 -21.01 -27.54
N PHE A 19 10.21 -20.58 -27.03
CA PHE A 19 10.00 -19.20 -26.62
C PHE A 19 10.92 -18.80 -25.46
N MET A 20 11.02 -19.59 -24.39
CA MET A 20 11.86 -19.25 -23.23
C MET A 20 13.32 -19.08 -23.63
N LYS A 21 13.82 -19.99 -24.48
CA LYS A 21 15.18 -19.92 -25.02
C LYS A 21 15.39 -18.70 -25.92
N GLY A 22 14.49 -18.46 -26.87
CA GLY A 22 14.62 -17.35 -27.82
C GLY A 22 14.35 -15.97 -27.22
N TYR A 23 13.46 -15.88 -26.24
CA TYR A 23 13.03 -14.62 -25.64
C TYR A 23 13.90 -14.22 -24.45
N TYR A 24 14.38 -15.16 -23.63
CA TYR A 24 15.23 -14.83 -22.47
C TYR A 24 16.72 -15.17 -22.66
N GLY A 25 17.08 -15.91 -23.71
CA GLY A 25 18.47 -16.16 -24.08
C GLY A 25 19.28 -16.77 -22.93
N PRO A 26 20.38 -16.13 -22.47
CA PRO A 26 21.18 -16.62 -21.34
C PRO A 26 20.39 -16.83 -20.03
N ALA A 27 19.24 -16.17 -19.87
CA ALA A 27 18.37 -16.32 -18.71
C ALA A 27 17.28 -17.40 -18.89
N GLU A 28 17.33 -18.22 -19.95
CA GLU A 28 16.35 -19.29 -20.21
C GLU A 28 16.07 -20.14 -18.97
N LYS A 29 17.12 -20.65 -18.31
CA LYS A 29 16.99 -21.58 -17.20
C LYS A 29 16.26 -20.97 -15.99
N PRO A 30 16.71 -19.85 -15.39
CA PRO A 30 15.99 -19.25 -14.26
C PRO A 30 14.61 -18.75 -14.63
N MET A 31 14.40 -18.26 -15.86
CA MET A 31 13.08 -17.81 -16.30
C MET A 31 12.11 -18.99 -16.53
N SER A 32 12.61 -20.13 -17.00
CA SER A 32 11.82 -21.36 -17.14
C SER A 32 11.43 -21.93 -15.78
N GLU A 33 12.34 -21.91 -14.80
CA GLU A 33 12.00 -22.28 -13.43
C GLU A 33 11.01 -21.28 -12.82
N PHE A 34 11.13 -19.98 -13.11
CA PHE A 34 10.16 -18.98 -12.65
C PHE A 34 8.77 -19.28 -13.22
N LEU A 35 8.66 -19.54 -14.52
CA LEU A 35 7.40 -19.93 -15.15
C LEU A 35 6.81 -21.20 -14.52
N LYS A 36 7.66 -22.20 -14.24
CA LYS A 36 7.25 -23.45 -13.60
C LYS A 36 6.69 -23.22 -12.20
N ILE A 37 7.40 -22.49 -11.33
CA ILE A 37 6.89 -22.21 -9.96
C ILE A 37 5.62 -21.36 -10.00
N LEU A 38 5.49 -20.46 -10.98
CA LEU A 38 4.28 -19.67 -11.15
C LEU A 38 3.11 -20.55 -11.61
N ARG A 39 3.32 -21.46 -12.57
CA ARG A 39 2.32 -22.43 -13.01
C ARG A 39 1.91 -23.38 -11.89
N GLU A 40 2.85 -23.86 -11.10
CA GLU A 40 2.56 -24.68 -9.92
C GLU A 40 1.77 -23.89 -8.88
N ALA A 41 2.15 -22.66 -8.59
CA ALA A 41 1.44 -21.79 -7.66
C ALA A 41 0.01 -21.48 -8.14
N VAL A 42 -0.18 -21.22 -9.44
CA VAL A 42 -1.50 -21.00 -10.05
C VAL A 42 -2.31 -22.29 -10.08
N LYS A 43 -1.71 -23.43 -10.40
CA LYS A 43 -2.38 -24.74 -10.39
C LYS A 43 -2.85 -25.13 -8.99
N ASN A 44 -2.06 -24.78 -7.98
CA ASN A 44 -2.36 -25.02 -6.57
C ASN A 44 -3.15 -23.88 -5.92
N GLU A 45 -3.46 -22.81 -6.67
CA GLU A 45 -4.29 -21.72 -6.19
C GLU A 45 -5.70 -22.26 -5.99
N LYS A 46 -6.15 -22.21 -4.74
CA LYS A 46 -7.48 -22.69 -4.36
C LYS A 46 -8.54 -21.63 -4.67
N ASN A 47 -8.14 -20.37 -4.73
CA ASN A 47 -9.05 -19.26 -4.95
C ASN A 47 -9.35 -19.11 -6.45
N SER A 48 -10.61 -18.85 -6.78
CA SER A 48 -11.00 -18.56 -8.16
C SER A 48 -10.32 -17.29 -8.68
N MET A 49 -9.83 -17.32 -9.92
CA MET A 49 -9.32 -16.11 -10.58
C MET A 49 -10.46 -15.12 -10.85
N LYS A 50 -10.60 -14.11 -9.98
CA LYS A 50 -11.56 -13.00 -10.17
C LYS A 50 -10.90 -11.87 -10.97
N ALA A 51 -11.62 -11.32 -11.95
CA ALA A 51 -11.11 -10.33 -12.92
C ALA A 51 -10.51 -9.04 -12.32
N PHE A 52 -10.85 -8.72 -11.06
CA PHE A 52 -10.42 -7.49 -10.38
C PHE A 52 -9.68 -7.77 -9.07
N GLU A 53 -9.26 -9.01 -8.83
CA GLU A 53 -8.51 -9.37 -7.63
C GLU A 53 -7.01 -9.37 -7.93
N THR A 54 -6.30 -8.42 -7.30
CA THR A 54 -4.87 -8.18 -7.49
C THR A 54 -3.99 -8.96 -6.50
N ALA A 55 -4.56 -9.41 -5.38
CA ALA A 55 -3.87 -10.24 -4.41
C ALA A 55 -4.13 -11.72 -4.70
N ARG A 56 -3.06 -12.50 -4.91
CA ARG A 56 -3.14 -13.97 -5.05
C ARG A 56 -2.70 -14.63 -3.75
N GLY A 57 -3.31 -15.76 -3.40
CA GLY A 57 -3.01 -16.47 -2.15
C GLY A 57 -1.55 -16.92 -2.06
N TYR A 58 -0.95 -17.22 -3.22
CA TYR A 58 0.46 -17.55 -3.33
C TYR A 58 1.41 -16.34 -3.29
N CYS A 59 0.95 -15.10 -3.44
CA CYS A 59 1.81 -13.89 -3.41
C CYS A 59 2.22 -13.49 -1.97
N LYS A 60 2.78 -14.45 -1.22
CA LYS A 60 3.32 -14.26 0.14
C LYS A 60 4.83 -14.07 0.10
N GLU A 61 5.41 -13.64 1.23
CA GLU A 61 6.85 -13.38 1.35
C GLU A 61 7.70 -14.56 0.87
N ALA A 62 7.37 -15.79 1.29
CA ALA A 62 8.13 -16.99 0.92
C ALA A 62 8.15 -17.25 -0.60
N PHE A 63 7.03 -17.01 -1.29
CA PHE A 63 6.95 -17.12 -2.73
C PHE A 63 7.75 -16.01 -3.41
N MET A 64 7.62 -14.76 -2.92
CA MET A 64 8.37 -13.64 -3.47
C MET A 64 9.88 -13.77 -3.28
N LYS A 65 10.35 -14.39 -2.19
CA LYS A 65 11.77 -14.75 -2.03
C LYS A 65 12.26 -15.70 -3.13
N LYS A 66 11.46 -16.73 -3.46
CA LYS A 66 11.80 -17.67 -4.56
C LYS A 66 11.81 -16.98 -5.92
N VAL A 67 10.76 -16.23 -6.24
CA VAL A 67 10.66 -15.47 -7.49
C VAL A 67 11.81 -14.48 -7.63
N TRP A 68 12.12 -13.75 -6.55
CA TRP A 68 13.19 -12.76 -6.57
C TRP A 68 14.57 -13.39 -6.80
N ALA A 69 14.87 -14.53 -6.18
CA ALA A 69 16.14 -15.22 -6.40
C ALA A 69 16.35 -15.62 -7.87
N LEU A 70 15.29 -16.14 -8.52
CA LEU A 70 15.33 -16.52 -9.94
C LEU A 70 15.48 -15.29 -10.84
N LEU A 71 14.75 -14.21 -10.55
CA LEU A 71 14.85 -12.97 -11.31
C LEU A 71 16.20 -12.28 -11.14
N GLU A 72 16.80 -12.32 -9.95
CA GLU A 72 18.14 -11.79 -9.71
C GLU A 72 19.19 -12.62 -10.47
N GLU A 73 19.04 -13.95 -10.51
CA GLU A 73 19.90 -14.82 -11.32
C GLU A 73 19.76 -14.52 -12.82
N ALA A 74 18.53 -14.47 -13.34
CA ALA A 74 18.25 -14.07 -14.72
C ALA A 74 18.82 -12.68 -15.06
N TYR A 75 18.71 -11.76 -14.09
CA TYR A 75 19.31 -10.43 -14.19
C TYR A 75 20.84 -10.56 -14.24
N ARG A 76 21.51 -11.39 -13.44
CA ARG A 76 22.98 -11.51 -13.56
C ARG A 76 23.45 -12.12 -14.90
N LEU A 77 22.69 -13.05 -15.47
CA LEU A 77 23.09 -13.78 -16.68
C LEU A 77 22.94 -12.99 -17.98
N THR A 78 22.14 -11.92 -18.00
CA THR A 78 21.89 -11.14 -19.22
C THR A 78 22.86 -9.97 -19.34
N PRO A 79 23.48 -9.68 -20.49
CA PRO A 79 24.33 -8.49 -20.63
C PRO A 79 23.52 -7.19 -20.47
N GLU A 80 24.11 -6.16 -19.85
CA GLU A 80 23.51 -4.81 -19.83
C GLU A 80 23.29 -4.32 -21.28
N ASN A 81 22.17 -3.64 -21.54
CA ASN A 81 21.71 -3.18 -22.86
C ASN A 81 21.32 -4.28 -23.89
N SER A 82 21.30 -5.56 -23.51
CA SER A 82 20.75 -6.60 -24.40
C SER A 82 19.21 -6.59 -24.44
N ILE A 83 18.62 -7.13 -25.51
CA ILE A 83 17.16 -7.33 -25.55
C ILE A 83 16.69 -8.29 -24.45
N TYR A 84 17.50 -9.31 -24.13
CA TYR A 84 17.23 -10.26 -23.05
C TYR A 84 17.18 -9.58 -21.68
N ARG A 85 18.07 -8.59 -21.45
CA ARG A 85 18.06 -7.74 -20.26
C ARG A 85 16.73 -7.00 -20.12
N ASN A 86 16.23 -6.40 -21.20
CA ASN A 86 14.96 -5.66 -21.17
C ASN A 86 13.80 -6.59 -20.81
N HIS A 87 13.77 -7.80 -21.37
CA HIS A 87 12.73 -8.78 -21.07
C HIS A 87 12.75 -9.22 -19.61
N VAL A 88 13.93 -9.51 -19.04
CA VAL A 88 14.04 -9.86 -17.61
C VAL A 88 13.61 -8.69 -16.73
N GLU A 89 14.03 -7.47 -17.06
CA GLU A 89 13.65 -6.27 -16.31
C GLU A 89 12.14 -6.01 -16.32
N ASP A 90 11.46 -6.30 -17.43
CA ASP A 90 10.01 -6.20 -17.52
C ASP A 90 9.30 -7.13 -16.52
N GLU A 91 9.81 -8.35 -16.35
CA GLU A 91 9.29 -9.32 -15.38
C GLU A 91 9.61 -8.93 -13.93
N MET A 92 10.67 -8.16 -13.70
CA MET A 92 11.05 -7.69 -12.36
C MET A 92 10.16 -6.57 -11.82
N ILE A 93 9.48 -5.81 -12.69
CA ILE A 93 8.69 -4.64 -12.27
C ILE A 93 7.60 -5.01 -11.26
N ALA A 94 6.83 -6.07 -11.52
CA ALA A 94 5.72 -6.43 -10.64
C ALA A 94 6.18 -6.99 -9.28
N PRO A 95 7.14 -7.93 -9.21
CA PRO A 95 7.71 -8.38 -7.93
C PRO A 95 8.36 -7.24 -7.14
N LEU A 96 9.15 -6.37 -7.79
CA LEU A 96 9.73 -5.20 -7.13
C LEU A 96 8.67 -4.29 -6.53
N PHE A 97 7.61 -3.99 -7.30
CA PHE A 97 6.50 -3.18 -6.81
C PHE A 97 5.85 -3.80 -5.58
N VAL A 98 5.56 -5.10 -5.61
CA VAL A 98 4.95 -5.82 -4.48
C VAL A 98 5.86 -5.83 -3.25
N ILE A 99 7.14 -6.18 -3.41
CA ILE A 99 8.11 -6.23 -2.31
C ILE A 99 8.27 -4.85 -1.68
N CYS A 100 8.47 -3.80 -2.49
CA CYS A 100 8.64 -2.44 -2.00
C CYS A 100 7.35 -1.84 -1.42
N GLN A 101 6.16 -2.25 -1.88
CA GLN A 101 4.89 -1.78 -1.34
C GLN A 101 4.51 -2.46 -0.03
N ILE A 102 4.78 -3.76 0.11
CA ILE A 102 4.43 -4.53 1.32
C ILE A 102 5.48 -4.32 2.42
N GLN A 103 6.76 -4.15 2.04
CA GLN A 103 7.88 -3.93 2.96
C GLN A 103 8.05 -5.04 4.00
N TRP A 104 8.14 -6.30 3.55
CA TRP A 104 8.45 -7.43 4.45
C TRP A 104 9.81 -7.25 5.15
N ASN A 105 9.96 -7.80 6.35
CA ASN A 105 11.20 -7.72 7.12
C ASN A 105 12.37 -8.41 6.40
N GLY A 106 13.57 -7.83 6.53
CA GLY A 106 14.81 -8.39 5.96
C GLY A 106 15.09 -8.02 4.50
N TRP A 107 14.23 -7.22 3.87
CA TRP A 107 14.46 -6.68 2.53
C TRP A 107 15.06 -5.27 2.59
N ASP A 108 16.12 -5.02 1.80
CA ASP A 108 16.63 -3.66 1.59
C ASP A 108 15.76 -2.94 0.56
N THR A 109 14.61 -2.44 1.01
CA THR A 109 13.61 -1.77 0.17
C THR A 109 14.15 -0.50 -0.47
N LYS A 110 15.16 0.17 0.12
CA LYS A 110 15.81 1.33 -0.49
C LYS A 110 16.61 0.93 -1.72
N LYS A 111 17.46 -0.11 -1.60
CA LYS A 111 18.21 -0.65 -2.73
C LYS A 111 17.27 -1.18 -3.83
N LEU A 112 16.20 -1.86 -3.44
CA LEU A 112 15.21 -2.37 -4.40
C LEU A 112 14.39 -1.24 -5.07
N ALA A 113 14.09 -0.16 -4.37
CA ALA A 113 13.42 1.00 -4.93
C ALA A 113 14.31 1.72 -5.97
N GLU A 114 15.62 1.83 -5.72
CA GLU A 114 16.55 2.35 -6.73
C GLU A 114 16.65 1.45 -7.96
N LEU A 115 16.64 0.13 -7.78
CA LEU A 115 16.57 -0.81 -8.91
C LEU A 115 15.24 -0.67 -9.67
N TYR A 116 14.11 -0.56 -8.97
CA TYR A 116 12.80 -0.29 -9.57
C TYR A 116 12.81 1.01 -10.38
N LYS A 117 13.38 2.09 -9.83
CA LYS A 117 13.57 3.36 -10.54
C LYS A 117 14.37 3.15 -11.81
N LYS A 118 15.55 2.52 -11.73
CA LYS A 118 16.44 2.27 -12.89
C LYS A 118 15.70 1.52 -14.00
N ILE A 119 14.98 0.47 -13.65
CA ILE A 119 14.22 -0.37 -14.61
C ILE A 119 13.05 0.40 -15.21
N ARG A 120 12.24 1.05 -14.38
CA ARG A 120 11.04 1.77 -14.83
C ARG A 120 11.39 2.98 -15.69
N THR A 121 12.43 3.73 -15.36
CA THR A 121 12.92 4.83 -16.19
C THR A 121 13.30 4.31 -17.57
N ARG A 122 14.10 3.23 -17.66
CA ARG A 122 14.45 2.63 -18.95
C ARG A 122 13.22 2.19 -19.74
N ARG A 123 12.26 1.51 -19.11
CA ARG A 123 11.01 1.12 -19.78
C ARG A 123 10.22 2.32 -20.31
N ILE A 124 10.13 3.41 -19.53
CA ILE A 124 9.46 4.64 -19.95
C ILE A 124 10.16 5.25 -21.16
N GLU A 125 11.49 5.30 -21.15
CA GLU A 125 12.29 5.82 -22.25
C GLU A 125 12.21 4.96 -23.52
N HIS A 126 12.06 3.65 -23.38
CA HIS A 126 11.90 2.73 -24.52
C HIS A 126 10.50 2.74 -25.13
N THR A 127 9.50 3.36 -24.49
CA THR A 127 8.17 3.48 -25.09
C THR A 127 8.15 4.52 -26.21
N VAL A 128 7.49 4.18 -27.33
CA VAL A 128 7.39 5.01 -28.56
C VAL A 128 6.67 6.36 -28.32
N ASP A 129 5.86 6.45 -27.27
CA ASP A 129 5.07 7.64 -26.95
C ASP A 129 5.89 8.68 -26.16
N GLN A 130 6.13 9.83 -26.78
CA GLN A 130 6.91 10.95 -26.22
C GLN A 130 6.05 12.08 -25.64
N GLY A 131 4.71 11.92 -25.61
CA GLY A 131 3.77 12.98 -25.25
C GLY A 131 3.26 12.89 -23.81
N LYS A 132 1.96 13.20 -23.64
CA LYS A 132 1.25 13.22 -22.35
C LYS A 132 1.42 11.94 -21.53
N TYR A 133 1.47 10.77 -22.17
CA TYR A 133 1.54 9.49 -21.46
C TYR A 133 2.93 9.22 -20.87
N LYS A 134 4.01 9.70 -21.49
CA LYS A 134 5.36 9.64 -20.90
C LYS A 134 5.41 10.42 -19.59
N LYS A 135 4.85 11.63 -19.58
CA LYS A 135 4.70 12.46 -18.36
C LYS A 135 3.91 11.73 -17.27
N LEU A 136 2.74 11.18 -17.60
CA LEU A 136 1.90 10.44 -16.65
C LEU A 136 2.62 9.21 -16.06
N ARG A 137 3.45 8.52 -16.85
CA ARG A 137 4.25 7.39 -16.37
C ARG A 137 5.35 7.83 -15.41
N TYR A 138 6.00 8.96 -15.66
CA TYR A 138 6.95 9.56 -14.74
C TYR A 138 6.29 10.01 -13.43
N GLU A 139 5.13 10.68 -13.51
CA GLU A 139 4.35 11.05 -12.32
C GLU A 139 3.94 9.82 -11.50
N ARG A 140 3.58 8.71 -12.18
CA ARG A 140 3.30 7.45 -11.51
C ARG A 140 4.53 6.83 -10.87
N LEU A 141 5.67 6.84 -11.56
CA LEU A 141 6.94 6.36 -11.01
C LEU A 141 7.33 7.15 -9.75
N GLU A 142 7.23 8.47 -9.77
CA GLU A 142 7.50 9.31 -8.60
C GLU A 142 6.54 9.03 -7.44
N THR A 143 5.27 8.73 -7.75
CA THR A 143 4.28 8.30 -6.75
C THR A 143 4.69 6.96 -6.12
N ASP A 144 5.06 5.98 -6.94
CA ASP A 144 5.51 4.66 -6.48
C ASP A 144 6.79 4.80 -5.62
N LEU A 145 7.79 5.54 -6.09
CA LEU A 145 9.07 5.75 -5.37
C LEU A 145 8.89 6.51 -4.06
N THR A 146 7.99 7.49 -4.04
CA THR A 146 7.64 8.17 -2.79
C THR A 146 7.02 7.19 -1.80
N ALA A 147 6.16 6.28 -2.27
CA ALA A 147 5.60 5.24 -1.44
C ALA A 147 6.66 4.23 -0.96
N PHE A 148 7.73 4.00 -1.73
CA PHE A 148 8.77 3.03 -1.38
C PHE A 148 9.85 3.59 -0.45
N ILE A 149 10.35 4.80 -0.73
CA ILE A 149 11.59 5.34 -0.15
C ILE A 149 11.33 6.27 1.03
N LYS A 150 10.26 7.09 0.98
CA LYS A 150 9.99 8.09 2.04
C LYS A 150 9.28 7.49 3.25
N LEU A 151 8.53 6.42 3.02
CA LEU A 151 7.81 5.69 4.06
C LEU A 151 8.80 4.80 4.85
N ASP A 152 9.56 5.41 5.76
CA ASP A 152 10.25 4.69 6.85
C ASP A 152 9.20 4.24 7.88
N LEU A 153 8.42 3.22 7.49
CA LEU A 153 7.34 2.66 8.31
C LEU A 153 7.95 1.69 9.33
N LYS A 154 8.55 2.24 10.39
CA LYS A 154 9.06 1.42 11.48
C LYS A 154 7.92 0.72 12.21
N VAL A 155 7.88 -0.60 12.13
CA VAL A 155 6.99 -1.41 12.97
C VAL A 155 7.44 -1.24 14.42
N PRO A 156 6.56 -0.79 15.34
CA PRO A 156 6.92 -0.67 16.75
C PRO A 156 7.39 -2.02 17.30
N GLU A 157 8.45 -2.02 18.11
CA GLU A 157 9.13 -3.23 18.63
C GLU A 157 8.16 -4.28 19.18
N LYS A 158 7.11 -3.83 19.89
CA LYS A 158 6.05 -4.68 20.46
C LYS A 158 5.24 -5.50 19.43
N PHE A 159 5.37 -5.23 18.14
CA PHE A 159 4.67 -5.90 17.05
C PHE A 159 5.60 -6.67 16.09
N LYS A 160 6.91 -6.73 16.35
CA LYS A 160 7.88 -7.38 15.45
C LYS A 160 7.57 -8.86 15.16
N ASP A 161 6.97 -9.55 16.13
CA ASP A 161 6.62 -10.96 16.06
C ASP A 161 5.21 -11.19 15.50
N LYS A 162 4.49 -10.13 15.13
CA LYS A 162 3.16 -10.18 14.53
C LYS A 162 3.24 -10.00 13.02
N GLU A 163 2.17 -10.31 12.31
CA GLU A 163 2.03 -9.86 10.94
C GLU A 163 1.45 -8.45 10.95
N VAL A 164 2.19 -7.53 10.34
CA VAL A 164 1.89 -6.10 10.36
C VAL A 164 1.81 -5.59 8.93
N ILE A 165 0.73 -4.87 8.62
CA ILE A 165 0.59 -4.11 7.38
C ILE A 165 0.55 -2.64 7.74
N MET A 166 1.52 -1.88 7.26
CA MET A 166 1.60 -0.43 7.43
C MET A 166 1.13 0.28 6.17
N ARG A 167 0.46 1.43 6.35
CA ARG A 167 0.06 2.35 5.28
C ARG A 167 0.36 3.77 5.74
N GLY A 168 0.90 4.60 4.86
CA GLY A 168 1.05 6.05 5.08
C GLY A 168 0.90 6.79 3.75
N TYR A 169 1.34 8.03 3.65
CA TYR A 169 1.36 8.75 2.36
C TYR A 169 2.08 7.93 1.26
N PRO A 170 1.50 7.70 0.07
CA PRO A 170 0.29 8.31 -0.50
C PRO A 170 -0.98 7.44 -0.41
N SER A 171 -1.03 6.41 0.44
CA SER A 171 -2.23 5.58 0.66
C SER A 171 -3.34 6.32 1.40
N LEU A 172 -2.95 7.34 2.18
CA LEU A 172 -3.86 8.32 2.74
C LEU A 172 -4.41 9.22 1.64
N ARG A 173 -5.63 9.72 1.81
CA ARG A 173 -6.29 10.62 0.87
C ARG A 173 -7.39 11.42 1.52
N GLN A 174 -7.75 12.52 0.87
CA GLN A 174 -8.90 13.34 1.24
C GLN A 174 -10.19 12.55 1.06
N GLY A 175 -11.16 12.79 1.95
CA GLY A 175 -12.49 12.23 1.86
C GLY A 175 -13.27 12.77 0.65
N PRO A 176 -14.07 11.94 -0.04
CA PRO A 176 -14.73 12.31 -1.30
C PRO A 176 -15.88 13.32 -1.14
N LYS A 177 -16.43 13.50 0.07
CA LYS A 177 -17.54 14.44 0.29
C LYS A 177 -17.09 15.88 0.53
N TYR A 178 -15.80 16.10 0.79
CA TYR A 178 -15.28 17.39 1.27
C TYR A 178 -13.89 17.66 0.68
N HIS A 179 -13.81 17.62 -0.66
CA HIS A 179 -12.59 17.73 -1.49
C HIS A 179 -11.70 18.96 -1.23
N SER A 180 -12.05 19.84 -0.28
CA SER A 180 -11.35 21.07 0.06
C SER A 180 -10.94 21.20 1.53
N ALA A 181 -11.25 20.21 2.37
CA ALA A 181 -11.04 20.29 3.81
C ALA A 181 -9.66 19.77 4.25
N ALA A 182 -9.38 18.47 4.12
CA ALA A 182 -8.09 17.92 4.52
C ALA A 182 -7.02 18.19 3.45
N ALA A 183 -5.76 18.40 3.82
CA ALA A 183 -4.67 18.60 2.87
C ALA A 183 -3.39 17.88 3.32
N PHE A 184 -2.57 17.47 2.36
CA PHE A 184 -1.23 17.00 2.69
C PHE A 184 -0.32 18.18 2.99
N GLU A 185 0.24 18.20 4.20
CA GLU A 185 1.26 19.15 4.59
C GLU A 185 2.59 18.46 4.82
N SER A 186 3.67 19.18 4.60
CA SER A 186 5.01 18.72 4.94
C SER A 186 5.16 18.71 6.45
N ASP A 187 5.57 17.58 7.00
CA ASP A 187 5.82 17.40 8.42
C ASP A 187 7.03 16.47 8.58
N PRO A 188 8.20 16.99 8.99
CA PRO A 188 9.42 16.19 9.14
C PRO A 188 9.29 15.05 10.16
N GLU A 189 8.35 15.15 11.10
CA GLU A 189 8.11 14.10 12.11
C GLU A 189 7.16 13.00 11.61
N ALA A 190 6.42 13.24 10.53
CA ALA A 190 5.51 12.28 9.94
C ALA A 190 6.27 11.20 9.16
N ALA A 191 5.79 9.96 9.21
CA ALA A 191 6.33 8.92 8.35
C ALA A 191 6.06 9.25 6.87
N GLY A 192 7.12 9.39 6.07
CA GLY A 192 6.99 9.91 4.70
C GLY A 192 7.30 11.41 4.54
N GLY A 193 7.55 12.14 5.63
CA GLY A 193 7.76 13.58 5.64
C GLY A 193 6.50 14.40 5.32
N LYS A 194 5.33 13.75 5.32
CA LYS A 194 4.02 14.36 5.05
C LYS A 194 2.94 13.72 5.88
N ALA A 195 1.97 14.53 6.30
CA ALA A 195 0.77 14.08 6.98
C ALA A 195 -0.47 14.66 6.32
N LEU A 196 -1.58 13.94 6.42
CA LEU A 196 -2.89 14.46 6.09
C LEU A 196 -3.38 15.27 7.28
N VAL A 197 -3.57 16.58 7.07
CA VAL A 197 -3.91 17.54 8.10
C VAL A 197 -5.35 17.98 7.89
N THR A 198 -6.08 18.10 8.99
CA THR A 198 -7.41 18.71 9.00
C THR A 198 -7.34 20.18 8.62
N PRO A 199 -8.37 20.75 7.98
CA PRO A 199 -8.37 22.19 7.74
C PRO A 199 -8.37 22.90 9.10
N GLY A 200 -7.32 23.67 9.40
CA GLY A 200 -7.44 24.72 10.41
C GLY A 200 -8.60 25.64 10.04
N ASN A 201 -9.30 26.18 11.05
CA ASN A 201 -10.48 27.05 10.92
C ASN A 201 -10.41 27.94 9.65
N GLY A 202 -11.09 27.57 8.55
CA GLY A 202 -11.13 28.43 7.36
C GLY A 202 -11.20 27.81 5.97
N ARG A 203 -11.29 26.49 5.79
CA ARG A 203 -11.48 25.91 4.44
C ARG A 203 -12.78 25.11 4.31
N TYR A 204 -13.82 25.81 3.84
CA TYR A 204 -14.95 25.28 3.08
C TYR A 204 -15.92 24.29 3.75
N LEU A 205 -16.26 24.48 5.02
CA LEU A 205 -17.55 23.98 5.52
C LEU A 205 -18.43 25.20 5.81
N THR A 206 -19.21 25.62 4.82
CA THR A 206 -20.06 26.82 4.90
C THR A 206 -21.17 26.70 5.95
N ASP A 207 -21.48 25.47 6.39
CA ASP A 207 -22.65 25.20 7.24
C ASP A 207 -22.28 24.57 8.60
N ARG A 208 -21.00 24.26 8.84
CA ARG A 208 -20.50 23.74 10.13
C ARG A 208 -19.12 24.30 10.41
N GLU A 209 -18.97 25.01 11.52
CA GLU A 209 -17.65 25.34 12.04
C GLU A 209 -16.87 24.03 12.26
N VAL A 210 -15.69 23.90 11.64
CA VAL A 210 -14.72 22.85 11.96
C VAL A 210 -14.18 23.15 13.36
N LEU A 211 -14.97 22.82 14.38
CA LEU A 211 -14.60 23.08 15.76
C LEU A 211 -13.64 21.97 16.20
N HIS A 212 -12.35 22.28 16.17
CA HIS A 212 -11.35 21.62 17.00
C HIS A 212 -11.69 21.88 18.48
N ASN A 213 -12.69 21.17 19.00
CA ASN A 213 -13.21 21.38 20.33
C ASN A 213 -13.40 20.05 21.05
N MET A 214 -12.63 19.86 22.13
CA MET A 214 -12.75 18.72 23.04
C MET A 214 -14.05 18.78 23.87
N ASN A 215 -14.59 19.99 24.09
CA ASN A 215 -15.81 20.23 24.87
C ASN A 215 -17.01 20.40 23.93
N TYR A 216 -17.91 19.42 23.94
CA TYR A 216 -19.11 19.37 23.10
C TYR A 216 -19.85 20.72 22.99
N LYS A 217 -20.07 21.20 21.76
CA LYS A 217 -21.18 22.08 21.40
C LYS A 217 -22.14 21.29 20.50
N PRO A 218 -23.47 21.43 20.62
CA PRO A 218 -24.37 20.97 19.60
C PRO A 218 -23.89 21.52 18.24
N ASN A 219 -23.64 20.64 17.27
CA ASN A 219 -23.08 20.92 15.93
C ASN A 219 -21.55 20.93 15.75
N SER A 220 -20.74 20.60 16.77
CA SER A 220 -19.28 20.40 16.57
C SER A 220 -18.96 19.03 15.93
N THR A 221 -17.99 19.02 15.01
CA THR A 221 -17.49 17.81 14.34
C THR A 221 -16.76 16.89 15.33
N PRO A 222 -17.10 15.59 15.43
CA PRO A 222 -16.51 14.72 16.43
C PRO A 222 -15.04 14.35 16.12
N LEU A 223 -14.21 14.34 17.16
CA LEU A 223 -12.81 13.90 17.11
C LEU A 223 -12.72 12.37 17.12
N ASP A 224 -13.05 11.78 15.98
CA ASP A 224 -13.18 10.34 15.84
C ASP A 224 -12.32 9.81 14.69
N PHE A 225 -11.81 8.60 14.89
CA PHE A 225 -11.28 7.74 13.84
C PHE A 225 -12.14 6.49 13.77
N GLY A 226 -12.18 5.83 12.62
CA GLY A 226 -12.91 4.58 12.53
C GLY A 226 -12.56 3.78 11.31
N VAL A 227 -13.09 2.58 11.29
CA VAL A 227 -13.00 1.69 10.13
C VAL A 227 -14.42 1.43 9.67
N TYR A 228 -14.63 1.52 8.37
CA TYR A 228 -15.93 1.32 7.76
C TYR A 228 -15.80 0.50 6.49
N ASP A 229 -16.70 -0.46 6.33
CA ASP A 229 -16.87 -1.20 5.11
C ASP A 229 -18.13 -0.72 4.38
N SER A 230 -17.93 -0.12 3.21
CA SER A 230 -19.03 0.48 2.45
C SER A 230 -19.93 -0.52 1.73
N GLU A 231 -19.54 -1.79 1.66
CA GLU A 231 -20.35 -2.87 1.07
C GLU A 231 -21.30 -3.44 2.12
N THR A 232 -20.78 -3.88 3.26
CA THR A 232 -21.54 -4.46 4.37
C THR A 232 -22.20 -3.43 5.29
N LYS A 233 -21.82 -2.16 5.16
CA LYS A 233 -22.27 -1.04 6.02
C LYS A 233 -21.90 -1.18 7.50
N LYS A 234 -20.94 -2.05 7.83
CA LYS A 234 -20.44 -2.23 9.19
C LYS A 234 -19.25 -1.32 9.46
N GLY A 235 -19.09 -0.91 10.70
CA GLY A 235 -17.95 -0.11 11.11
C GLY A 235 -17.73 -0.13 12.62
N ILE A 236 -16.51 0.23 12.99
CA ILE A 236 -16.12 0.54 14.37
C ILE A 236 -15.57 1.96 14.40
N HIS A 237 -15.69 2.62 15.54
CA HIS A 237 -15.11 3.94 15.72
C HIS A 237 -14.44 4.04 17.09
N PHE A 238 -13.38 4.82 17.13
CA PHE A 238 -12.66 5.24 18.30
C PHE A 238 -12.88 6.74 18.46
N SER A 239 -13.42 7.11 19.62
CA SER A 239 -13.71 8.50 19.95
C SER A 239 -12.85 8.98 21.10
N PHE A 240 -12.22 10.14 20.92
CA PHE A 240 -11.57 10.90 21.98
C PHE A 240 -12.57 11.61 22.92
N ARG A 241 -13.88 11.47 22.68
CA ARG A 241 -14.93 11.96 23.58
C ARG A 241 -15.14 11.03 24.78
N ASN A 242 -14.71 9.78 24.70
CA ASN A 242 -14.78 8.87 25.82
C ASN A 242 -13.76 9.31 26.87
N LYS A 243 -14.17 9.52 28.14
CA LYS A 243 -13.26 9.92 29.24
C LYS A 243 -12.04 9.01 29.43
N ARG A 244 -12.08 7.79 28.89
CA ARG A 244 -10.96 6.84 28.89
C ARG A 244 -9.94 7.06 27.77
N ASN A 245 -10.28 7.88 26.78
CA ASN A 245 -9.50 8.13 25.57
C ASN A 245 -9.15 9.62 25.50
N THR A 246 -7.94 9.98 25.91
CA THR A 246 -7.46 11.37 25.83
C THR A 246 -6.37 11.45 24.75
N PRO A 247 -6.40 12.43 23.84
CA PRO A 247 -5.30 12.65 22.93
C PRO A 247 -4.04 12.98 23.71
N ALA A 248 -2.88 12.53 23.23
CA ALA A 248 -1.60 12.92 23.80
C ALA A 248 -1.41 14.43 23.72
N THR A 249 -0.85 15.02 24.78
CA THR A 249 -0.72 16.47 24.95
C THR A 249 0.73 16.95 24.77
N ASP A 250 1.54 16.23 24.01
CA ASP A 250 2.96 16.53 23.80
C ASP A 250 3.29 16.98 22.37
N GLU A 251 2.26 17.16 21.54
CA GLU A 251 2.37 17.52 20.12
C GLU A 251 3.25 16.56 19.31
N LYS A 252 3.25 15.28 19.66
CA LYS A 252 3.96 14.22 18.91
C LYS A 252 2.98 13.21 18.32
N TYR A 253 3.49 12.37 17.42
CA TYR A 253 2.74 11.24 16.88
C TYR A 253 2.64 10.11 17.92
N HIS A 254 1.42 9.62 18.13
CA HIS A 254 1.14 8.47 18.97
C HIS A 254 0.25 7.46 18.26
N TRP A 255 0.41 6.19 18.61
CA TRP A 255 -0.43 5.10 18.10
C TRP A 255 -1.71 4.95 18.91
N TYR A 256 -2.86 5.16 18.29
CA TYR A 256 -4.17 4.97 18.88
C TYR A 256 -4.83 3.72 18.32
N LYS A 257 -5.23 2.80 19.21
CA LYS A 257 -5.94 1.57 18.85
C LYS A 257 -7.39 1.89 18.51
N ILE A 258 -7.80 1.67 17.26
CA ILE A 258 -9.21 1.79 16.87
C ILE A 258 -10.00 0.58 17.39
N GLY A 259 -9.48 -0.63 17.15
CA GLY A 259 -10.14 -1.87 17.56
C GLY A 259 -9.87 -3.03 16.61
N LYS A 260 -10.49 -4.18 16.89
CA LYS A 260 -10.47 -5.37 16.03
C LYS A 260 -11.59 -5.26 14.99
N PHE A 261 -11.29 -5.44 13.71
CA PHE A 261 -12.27 -5.34 12.61
C PHE A 261 -11.98 -6.36 11.51
N THR A 262 -13.02 -7.02 11.00
CA THR A 262 -12.92 -7.90 9.82
C THR A 262 -13.07 -7.06 8.56
N LEU A 263 -12.01 -6.95 7.77
CA LEU A 263 -12.05 -6.20 6.51
C LEU A 263 -12.97 -6.90 5.51
N GLY A 264 -13.72 -6.08 4.77
CA GLY A 264 -14.37 -6.43 3.52
C GLY A 264 -13.71 -5.74 2.32
N ARG A 265 -14.21 -6.06 1.11
CA ARG A 265 -13.64 -5.58 -0.16
C ARG A 265 -13.62 -4.06 -0.29
N LYS A 266 -14.50 -3.35 0.43
CA LYS A 266 -14.63 -1.89 0.35
C LYS A 266 -14.41 -1.24 1.71
N SER A 267 -13.52 -1.83 2.50
CA SER A 267 -13.08 -1.31 3.78
C SER A 267 -12.10 -0.17 3.64
N PHE A 268 -12.20 0.79 4.54
CA PHE A 268 -11.29 1.91 4.67
C PHE A 268 -11.26 2.43 6.11
N VAL A 269 -10.12 3.00 6.50
CA VAL A 269 -10.04 3.82 7.71
C VAL A 269 -10.48 5.23 7.34
N TRP A 270 -11.23 5.86 8.23
CA TRP A 270 -11.59 7.27 8.14
C TRP A 270 -11.12 7.99 9.41
N GLY A 271 -10.82 9.28 9.25
CA GLY A 271 -10.44 10.15 10.35
C GLY A 271 -11.19 11.48 10.25
N PHE A 272 -11.48 12.06 11.40
CA PHE A 272 -12.08 13.38 11.57
C PHE A 272 -13.32 13.57 10.69
N PHE A 273 -14.42 12.92 11.08
CA PHE A 273 -15.72 13.01 10.41
C PHE A 273 -15.64 12.78 8.89
N TRP A 274 -15.00 11.69 8.48
CA TRP A 274 -14.89 11.28 7.08
C TRP A 274 -14.11 12.23 6.17
N LEU A 275 -13.46 13.27 6.71
CA LEU A 275 -12.63 14.21 5.94
C LEU A 275 -11.32 13.58 5.47
N MET A 276 -10.84 12.59 6.21
CA MET A 276 -9.62 11.87 5.92
C MET A 276 -9.93 10.40 5.67
N LYS A 277 -9.18 9.76 4.77
CA LYS A 277 -9.41 8.36 4.40
C LYS A 277 -8.10 7.61 4.10
N CYS A 278 -8.06 6.32 4.45
CA CYS A 278 -7.06 5.36 3.98
C CYS A 278 -7.81 4.15 3.42
N ASP A 279 -7.66 3.84 2.13
CA ASP A 279 -8.26 2.63 1.58
C ASP A 279 -7.55 1.38 2.06
N LEU A 280 -8.35 0.37 2.42
CA LEU A 280 -7.84 -0.93 2.85
C LEU A 280 -8.16 -2.04 1.84
N GLN A 281 -8.64 -1.70 0.63
CA GLN A 281 -8.99 -2.68 -0.41
C GLN A 281 -7.82 -3.61 -0.75
N ASN A 282 -6.60 -3.07 -0.82
CA ASN A 282 -5.38 -3.85 -1.06
C ASN A 282 -4.89 -4.64 0.16
N CYS A 283 -5.58 -4.56 1.30
CA CYS A 283 -5.30 -5.33 2.52
C CYS A 283 -6.35 -6.44 2.75
N TYR A 284 -7.50 -6.33 2.08
CA TYR A 284 -8.51 -7.38 2.05
C TYR A 284 -8.02 -8.55 1.21
N ARG A 285 -8.27 -9.76 1.69
CA ARG A 285 -8.04 -11.03 1.01
C ARG A 285 -9.40 -11.70 0.86
N MET A 286 -9.75 -12.27 -0.28
CA MET A 286 -10.98 -13.06 -0.31
C MET A 286 -10.85 -14.25 0.65
N ASP A 287 -11.80 -14.39 1.57
CA ASP A 287 -11.93 -15.56 2.43
C ASP A 287 -12.96 -16.51 1.80
N ASP A 288 -12.49 -17.50 1.04
CA ASP A 288 -13.34 -18.59 0.54
C ASP A 288 -13.67 -19.55 1.72
N ALA A 289 -14.37 -19.02 2.74
CA ALA A 289 -14.74 -19.67 4.01
C ALA A 289 -13.58 -20.06 4.95
N MET A 290 -12.38 -19.48 4.78
CA MET A 290 -11.18 -19.81 5.58
C MET A 290 -11.02 -19.04 6.92
N GLY A 291 -12.09 -18.46 7.48
CA GLY A 291 -12.07 -17.89 8.84
C GLY A 291 -11.49 -16.47 8.96
N ASP A 292 -10.89 -16.15 10.12
CA ASP A 292 -10.55 -14.79 10.62
C ASP A 292 -9.39 -14.08 9.87
N ILE A 293 -9.04 -14.51 8.64
CA ILE A 293 -7.84 -14.06 7.91
C ILE A 293 -7.83 -12.56 7.57
N ASN A 294 -9.01 -11.96 7.49
CA ASN A 294 -9.22 -10.54 7.22
C ASN A 294 -9.39 -9.71 8.49
N THR A 295 -9.20 -10.32 9.64
CA THR A 295 -9.47 -9.66 10.89
C THR A 295 -8.18 -9.14 11.50
N TYR A 296 -8.13 -7.82 11.61
CA TYR A 296 -6.96 -7.11 12.09
C TYR A 296 -7.33 -6.28 13.31
N THR A 297 -6.37 -6.10 14.21
CA THR A 297 -6.40 -4.98 15.13
C THR A 297 -5.82 -3.76 14.42
N ILE A 298 -6.61 -2.70 14.33
CA ILE A 298 -6.29 -1.51 13.54
C ILE A 298 -5.88 -0.37 14.47
N TYR A 299 -4.79 0.29 14.10
CA TYR A 299 -4.25 1.47 14.77
C TYR A 299 -4.07 2.61 13.78
N VAL A 300 -4.12 3.85 14.29
CA VAL A 300 -3.75 5.06 13.56
C VAL A 300 -2.65 5.78 14.32
N SER A 301 -1.70 6.35 13.58
CA SER A 301 -0.72 7.28 14.13
C SER A 301 -1.24 8.70 13.92
N ALA A 302 -1.38 9.46 15.01
CA ALA A 302 -1.89 10.82 14.94
C ALA A 302 -1.16 11.75 15.90
N LYS A 303 -1.04 13.02 15.49
CA LYS A 303 -0.50 14.13 16.28
C LYS A 303 -1.57 15.23 16.41
N PHE A 304 -1.69 15.80 17.60
CA PHE A 304 -2.62 16.87 17.91
C PHE A 304 -1.84 18.12 18.33
N THR A 305 -2.15 19.27 17.75
CA THR A 305 -1.45 20.53 18.04
C THR A 305 -2.43 21.62 18.44
N GLY A 306 -1.93 22.62 19.16
CA GLY A 306 -2.69 23.81 19.51
C GLY A 306 -3.46 23.73 20.83
N PRO A 307 -3.94 24.88 21.32
CA PRO A 307 -4.49 25.02 22.67
C PRO A 307 -5.77 24.22 22.92
N ALA A 308 -6.47 23.75 21.87
CA ALA A 308 -7.62 22.87 22.04
C ALA A 308 -7.26 21.47 22.55
N TYR A 309 -6.01 21.02 22.31
CA TYR A 309 -5.55 19.67 22.66
C TYR A 309 -4.39 19.70 23.65
N VAL A 310 -3.52 20.70 23.56
CA VAL A 310 -2.30 20.80 24.35
C VAL A 310 -2.33 22.08 25.20
N PRO A 311 -2.43 21.95 26.54
CA PRO A 311 -2.43 23.11 27.44
C PRO A 311 -1.23 24.02 27.20
N GLY A 312 -1.47 25.31 26.98
CA GLY A 312 -0.43 26.31 26.76
C GLY A 312 0.23 26.28 25.37
N SER A 313 -0.21 25.43 24.44
CA SER A 313 0.33 25.43 23.08
C SER A 313 0.04 26.74 22.34
N LYS A 314 1.04 27.19 21.56
CA LYS A 314 0.96 28.35 20.66
C LYS A 314 0.75 27.95 19.20
N LYS A 315 0.69 26.65 18.90
CA LYS A 315 0.46 26.14 17.54
C LYS A 315 -1.01 26.28 17.16
N LYS A 316 -1.31 26.10 15.87
CA LYS A 316 -2.68 26.01 15.39
C LYS A 316 -3.36 24.73 15.89
N ASN A 317 -4.66 24.81 16.08
CA ASN A 317 -5.50 23.65 16.37
C ASN A 317 -5.61 22.78 15.13
N GLU A 318 -4.82 21.72 15.07
CA GLU A 318 -4.73 20.84 13.90
C GLU A 318 -4.59 19.38 14.36
N ILE A 319 -5.05 18.48 13.50
CA ILE A 319 -4.91 17.03 13.67
C ILE A 319 -4.14 16.53 12.47
N TYR A 320 -3.02 15.89 12.73
CA TYR A 320 -2.14 15.30 11.74
C TYR A 320 -2.32 13.79 11.78
N TRP A 321 -2.53 13.17 10.61
CA TRP A 321 -2.60 11.72 10.44
C TRP A 321 -1.59 11.29 9.37
N ASP A 322 -0.62 10.45 9.76
CA ASP A 322 0.47 10.02 8.87
C ASP A 322 0.45 8.52 8.55
N GLN A 323 -0.06 7.66 9.45
CA GLN A 323 -0.04 6.22 9.25
C GLN A 323 -1.30 5.46 9.73
N VAL A 324 -1.51 4.28 9.13
CA VAL A 324 -2.40 3.21 9.57
C VAL A 324 -1.59 1.94 9.72
N MET A 325 -1.86 1.20 10.80
CA MET A 325 -1.24 -0.09 11.05
C MET A 325 -2.33 -1.14 11.28
N LEU A 326 -2.22 -2.27 10.59
CA LEU A 326 -3.07 -3.43 10.74
C LEU A 326 -2.21 -4.55 11.33
N VAL A 327 -2.62 -5.09 12.46
CA VAL A 327 -1.88 -6.12 13.19
C VAL A 327 -2.72 -7.39 13.27
N ARG A 328 -2.13 -8.54 12.94
CA ARG A 328 -2.70 -9.86 13.21
C ARG A 328 -1.64 -10.81 13.76
N GLU A 329 -2.10 -11.86 14.42
CA GLU A 329 -1.23 -12.96 14.86
C GLU A 329 -0.61 -13.64 13.63
N LYS A 330 0.66 -14.06 13.73
CA LYS A 330 1.24 -14.93 12.70
C LYS A 330 0.59 -16.30 12.82
N GLU A 331 0.18 -16.87 11.69
CA GLU A 331 -0.17 -18.28 11.62
C GLU A 331 1.14 -19.08 11.74
N ASP A 332 1.19 -20.03 12.68
CA ASP A 332 2.30 -20.98 12.82
C ASP A 332 2.44 -21.90 11.59
#